data_AF-A0AA47JE19-F1
#
_entry.id   AF-A0AA47JE19-F1
#
_cell.length_a   1.000
_cell.length_b   1.000
_cell.length_c   1.000
_cell.angle_alpha   90.00
_cell.angle_beta   90.00
_cell.angle_gamma   90.00
#
_symmetry.space_group_name_H-M   'P 1'
#
loop_
_entity.id
_entity.type
_entity.pdbx_description
1 polymer ?
#
loop_
_entity_poly.entity_id
_entity_poly.type
_entity_poly.pdbx_seq_one_letter_code
_entity_poly.pdbx_strand_id
1 'polypeptide(L)'
;MEDLTSILEIISSWPVAVIISVLLLRRPIINLIDRLIDSESGKARVGPIEVELGKLAKEGQRAVSKLNRINYLMAESRLLELEITEGKFGPVFSPEQRKMMRKHIDELKSLTNEDS
;
A
#
# COMPACT_ATOMS: atom_id res chain seq x y z
N MET A 1 -47.17 -30.26 -23.48
CA MET A 1 -47.10 -28.81 -23.80
C MET A 1 -47.37 -27.96 -22.57
N GLU A 2 -48.22 -28.40 -21.63
CA GLU A 2 -48.50 -27.70 -20.35
C GLU A 2 -47.26 -27.55 -19.44
N ASP A 3 -46.37 -28.54 -19.36
CA ASP A 3 -45.17 -28.44 -18.50
C ASP A 3 -44.16 -27.38 -18.99
N LEU A 4 -44.05 -27.19 -20.29
CA LEU A 4 -43.16 -26.19 -20.89
C LEU A 4 -43.67 -24.77 -20.63
N THR A 5 -44.98 -24.57 -20.66
CA THR A 5 -45.59 -23.27 -20.35
C THR A 5 -45.44 -22.92 -18.86
N SER A 6 -45.54 -23.88 -17.96
CA SER A 6 -45.33 -23.65 -16.52
C SER A 6 -43.87 -23.37 -16.19
N ILE A 7 -42.91 -24.04 -16.82
CA ILE A 7 -41.48 -23.73 -16.65
C ILE A 7 -41.15 -22.34 -17.20
N LEU A 8 -41.77 -21.94 -18.32
CA LEU A 8 -41.59 -20.61 -18.90
C LEU A 8 -42.16 -19.50 -18.01
N GLU A 9 -43.32 -19.71 -17.38
CA GLU A 9 -43.91 -18.78 -16.42
C GLU A 9 -43.06 -18.63 -15.14
N ILE A 10 -42.47 -19.72 -14.66
CA ILE A 10 -41.59 -19.69 -13.49
C ILE A 10 -40.30 -18.91 -13.81
N ILE A 11 -39.71 -19.10 -15.00
CA ILE A 11 -38.51 -18.36 -15.42
C ILE A 11 -38.84 -16.90 -15.73
N SER A 12 -40.05 -16.61 -16.21
CA SER A 12 -40.56 -15.25 -16.45
C SER A 12 -41.10 -14.56 -15.19
N SER A 13 -40.98 -15.19 -14.02
CA SER A 13 -41.37 -14.56 -12.77
C SER A 13 -40.41 -13.44 -12.38
N TRP A 14 -40.95 -12.36 -11.82
CA TRP A 14 -40.19 -11.18 -11.40
C TRP A 14 -38.96 -11.48 -10.50
N PRO A 15 -38.95 -12.50 -9.60
CA PRO A 15 -37.77 -12.77 -8.79
C PRO A 15 -36.65 -13.43 -9.62
N VAL A 16 -37.00 -14.28 -10.59
CA VAL A 16 -36.03 -14.91 -11.49
C VAL A 16 -35.44 -13.87 -12.44
N ALA A 17 -36.25 -12.94 -12.95
CA ALA A 17 -35.77 -11.80 -13.72
C ALA A 17 -34.78 -10.92 -12.92
N VAL A 18 -35.03 -10.68 -11.63
CA VAL A 18 -34.11 -9.94 -10.75
C VAL A 18 -32.79 -10.70 -10.58
N ILE A 19 -32.83 -12.02 -10.32
CA ILE A 19 -31.63 -12.84 -10.16
C ILE A 19 -30.80 -12.87 -11.45
N ILE A 20 -31.45 -13.07 -12.60
CA ILE A 20 -30.79 -13.05 -13.91
C ILE A 20 -30.21 -11.66 -14.20
N SER A 21 -30.95 -10.59 -13.90
CA SER A 21 -30.48 -9.21 -14.05
C SER A 21 -29.23 -8.93 -13.21
N VAL A 22 -29.23 -9.31 -11.93
CA VAL A 22 -28.06 -9.16 -11.05
C VAL A 22 -26.87 -10.00 -11.56
N LEU A 23 -27.11 -11.22 -12.03
CA LEU A 23 -26.06 -12.08 -12.57
C LEU A 23 -25.47 -11.52 -13.87
N LEU A 24 -26.30 -11.01 -14.79
CA LEU A 24 -25.86 -10.39 -16.03
C LEU A 24 -25.15 -9.06 -15.78
N LEU A 25 -25.64 -8.28 -14.81
CA LEU A 25 -25.07 -6.98 -14.46
C LEU A 25 -23.83 -7.08 -13.56
N ARG A 26 -23.53 -8.25 -12.99
CA ARG A 26 -22.33 -8.44 -12.16
C ARG A 26 -21.05 -8.04 -12.90
N ARG A 27 -20.89 -8.46 -14.16
CA ARG A 27 -19.70 -8.13 -14.97
C ARG A 27 -19.61 -6.64 -15.30
N PRO A 28 -20.65 -5.97 -15.83
CA PRO A 28 -20.56 -4.53 -16.11
C PRO A 28 -20.43 -3.68 -14.84
N ILE A 29 -21.03 -4.08 -13.70
CA ILE A 29 -20.84 -3.38 -12.42
C ILE A 29 -19.38 -3.48 -11.97
N ILE A 30 -18.77 -4.68 -12.03
CA ILE A 30 -17.35 -4.85 -11.70
C ILE A 30 -16.49 -4.03 -12.66
N ASN A 31 -16.74 -4.08 -13.97
CA ASN A 31 -16.01 -3.28 -14.94
C ASN A 31 -16.19 -1.76 -14.75
N LEU A 32 -17.34 -1.30 -14.25
CA LEU A 32 -17.58 0.10 -13.90
C LEU A 32 -16.82 0.51 -12.64
N ILE A 33 -16.75 -0.38 -11.65
CA ILE A 33 -15.97 -0.17 -10.42
C ILE A 33 -14.47 -0.18 -10.75
N ASP A 34 -14.01 -1.16 -11.52
CA ASP A 34 -12.63 -1.23 -12.01
C ASP A 34 -12.32 0.01 -12.84
N ARG A 35 -13.21 0.47 -13.73
CA ARG A 35 -13.03 1.75 -14.43
C ARG A 35 -13.09 2.96 -13.51
N LEU A 36 -13.81 2.94 -12.40
CA LEU A 36 -13.82 4.07 -11.44
C LEU A 36 -12.51 4.11 -10.66
N ILE A 37 -12.01 2.94 -10.26
CA ILE A 37 -10.75 2.75 -9.52
C ILE A 37 -9.55 3.05 -10.44
N ASP A 38 -9.61 2.60 -11.70
CA ASP A 38 -8.60 2.85 -12.73
C ASP A 38 -8.79 4.21 -13.44
N SER A 39 -9.96 4.85 -13.35
CA SER A 39 -10.12 6.19 -13.90
C SER A 39 -9.39 7.18 -13.02
N GLU A 40 -8.26 7.65 -13.52
CA GLU A 40 -7.54 8.85 -13.12
C GLU A 40 -8.39 10.16 -13.19
N SER A 41 -9.73 10.09 -13.16
CA SER A 41 -10.63 11.23 -13.44
C SER A 41 -11.30 11.85 -12.21
N GLY A 42 -10.77 11.62 -11.02
CA GLY A 42 -11.04 12.48 -9.86
C GLY A 42 -10.32 13.81 -10.03
N LYS A 43 -10.76 14.65 -10.97
CA LYS A 43 -10.23 16.02 -11.14
C LYS A 43 -10.78 16.89 -10.02
N ALA A 44 -9.95 17.15 -9.01
CA ALA A 44 -10.28 18.13 -7.99
C ALA A 44 -9.73 19.48 -8.42
N ARG A 45 -10.61 20.49 -8.49
CA ARG A 45 -10.17 21.88 -8.62
C ARG A 45 -9.73 22.37 -7.25
N VAL A 46 -8.43 22.58 -7.09
CA VAL A 46 -7.86 23.25 -5.91
C VAL A 46 -7.39 24.62 -6.36
N GLY A 47 -8.25 25.64 -6.18
CA GLY A 47 -7.99 26.99 -6.71
C GLY A 47 -8.00 27.04 -8.25
N PRO A 48 -7.09 27.79 -8.91
CA PRO A 48 -7.05 27.90 -10.38
C PRO A 48 -6.44 26.66 -11.07
N ILE A 49 -6.04 25.64 -10.32
CA ILE A 49 -5.32 24.46 -10.84
C ILE A 49 -6.25 23.24 -10.75
N GLU A 50 -6.41 22.55 -11.86
CA GLU A 50 -7.08 21.25 -11.92
C GLU A 50 -6.06 20.16 -11.60
N VAL A 51 -6.25 19.46 -10.48
CA VAL A 51 -5.32 18.42 -10.00
C VAL A 51 -5.99 17.06 -10.13
N GLU A 52 -5.32 16.15 -10.83
CA GLU A 52 -5.72 14.75 -10.94
C GLU A 52 -5.39 14.04 -9.63
N LEU A 53 -6.40 13.82 -8.78
CA LEU A 53 -6.20 13.25 -7.43
C LEU A 53 -5.54 11.86 -7.49
N GLY A 54 -5.91 11.04 -8.48
CA GLY A 54 -5.33 9.70 -8.66
C GLY A 54 -3.84 9.76 -8.98
N LYS A 55 -3.43 10.69 -9.85
CA LYS A 55 -2.03 10.91 -10.20
C LYS A 55 -1.24 11.45 -9.01
N LEU A 56 -1.79 12.43 -8.29
CA LEU A 56 -1.16 12.99 -7.08
C LEU A 56 -0.97 11.93 -6.00
N ALA A 57 -1.98 11.09 -5.75
CA ALA A 57 -1.90 10.02 -4.76
C ALA A 57 -0.83 8.98 -5.16
N LYS A 58 -0.76 8.60 -6.43
CA LYS A 58 0.25 7.66 -6.96
C LYS A 58 1.67 8.22 -6.89
N GLU A 59 1.84 9.49 -7.25
CA GLU A 59 3.12 10.19 -7.15
C GLU A 59 3.53 10.37 -5.69
N GLY A 60 2.59 10.72 -4.80
CA GLY A 60 2.80 10.81 -3.36
C GLY A 60 3.20 9.47 -2.75
N GLN A 61 2.50 8.38 -3.07
CA GLN A 61 2.84 7.03 -2.61
C GLN A 61 4.26 6.62 -3.05
N ARG A 62 4.62 6.90 -4.31
CA ARG A 62 5.97 6.65 -4.82
C ARG A 62 7.02 7.49 -4.11
N ALA A 63 6.73 8.76 -3.83
CA ALA A 63 7.64 9.63 -3.10
C ALA A 63 7.87 9.14 -1.67
N VAL A 64 6.81 8.81 -0.94
CA VAL A 64 6.88 8.24 0.42
C VAL A 64 7.65 6.92 0.41
N SER A 65 7.38 6.03 -0.54
CA SER A 65 8.10 4.75 -0.67
C SER A 65 9.60 4.97 -0.90
N LYS A 66 9.99 5.90 -1.79
CA LYS A 66 11.39 6.27 -2.01
C LYS A 66 12.04 6.84 -0.75
N LEU A 67 11.33 7.73 -0.03
CA LEU A 67 11.83 8.31 1.21
C LEU A 67 12.04 7.25 2.30
N ASN A 68 11.11 6.31 2.45
CA ASN A 68 11.25 5.20 3.38
C ASN A 68 12.48 4.34 3.03
N ARG A 69 12.68 4.05 1.74
CA ARG A 69 13.87 3.29 1.30
C ARG A 69 15.18 4.05 1.59
N ILE A 70 15.20 5.36 1.35
CA ILE A 70 16.36 6.21 1.65
C ILE A 70 16.63 6.22 3.16
N ASN A 71 15.60 6.38 3.99
CA ASN A 71 15.72 6.34 5.44
C ASN A 71 16.25 4.99 5.95
N TYR A 72 15.76 3.89 5.39
CA TYR A 72 16.26 2.55 5.70
C TYR A 72 17.76 2.42 5.39
N LEU A 73 18.17 2.81 4.18
CA LEU A 73 19.58 2.73 3.77
C LEU A 73 20.49 3.64 4.62
N MET A 74 20.00 4.82 5.02
CA MET A 74 20.73 5.71 5.94
C MET A 74 20.89 5.08 7.33
N ALA A 75 19.84 4.44 7.86
CA ALA A 75 19.91 3.74 9.14
C ALA A 75 20.89 2.56 9.09
N GLU A 76 20.85 1.76 8.02
CA GLU A 76 21.78 0.65 7.79
C GLU A 76 23.24 1.12 7.69
N SER A 77 23.50 2.17 6.89
CA SER A 77 24.83 2.77 6.77
C SER A 77 25.33 3.28 8.13
N ARG A 78 24.46 3.93 8.91
CA ARG A 78 24.80 4.46 10.22
C ARG A 78 25.12 3.37 11.24
N LEU A 79 24.35 2.28 11.22
CA LEU A 79 24.62 1.11 12.05
C LEU A 79 26.01 0.54 11.74
N LEU A 80 26.33 0.35 10.46
CA LEU A 80 27.64 -0.14 10.03
C LEU A 80 28.78 0.77 10.48
N GLU A 81 28.63 2.10 10.33
CA GLU A 81 29.59 3.08 10.82
C GLU A 81 29.86 2.94 12.33
N LEU A 82 28.79 2.78 13.12
CA LEU A 82 28.90 2.63 14.57
C LEU A 82 29.58 1.31 14.96
N GLU A 83 29.27 0.21 14.27
CA GLU A 83 29.94 -1.08 14.50
C GLU A 83 31.43 -1.02 14.17
N ILE A 84 31.79 -0.41 13.05
CA ILE A 84 33.21 -0.18 12.69
C ILE A 84 33.87 0.70 13.75
N THR A 85 33.18 1.74 14.22
CA THR A 85 33.70 2.67 15.22
C THR A 85 33.91 2.01 16.57
N GLU A 86 32.97 1.17 17.02
CA GLU A 86 33.12 0.39 18.25
C GLU A 86 34.29 -0.59 18.15
N GLY A 87 34.39 -1.32 17.03
CA GLY A 87 35.48 -2.27 16.83
C GLY A 87 36.87 -1.64 16.74
N LYS A 88 37.00 -0.49 16.06
CA LYS A 88 38.30 0.17 15.83
C LYS A 88 38.72 1.14 16.94
N PHE A 89 37.76 1.91 17.46
CA PHE A 89 38.02 3.01 18.39
C PHE A 89 37.45 2.76 19.78
N GLY A 90 36.71 1.66 19.99
CA GLY A 90 36.18 1.25 21.29
C GLY A 90 37.15 1.39 22.45
N PRO A 91 38.41 0.91 22.35
CA PRO A 91 39.39 1.04 23.44
C PRO A 91 39.74 2.48 23.83
N VAL A 92 39.61 3.44 22.90
CA VAL A 92 39.93 4.86 23.10
C VAL A 92 38.81 5.59 23.85
N PHE A 93 37.57 5.11 23.76
CA PHE A 93 36.43 5.70 24.42
C PHE A 93 36.34 5.33 25.90
N SER A 94 35.70 6.21 26.68
CA SER A 94 35.36 5.90 28.08
C SER A 94 34.41 4.70 28.18
N PRO A 95 34.35 4.00 29.33
CA PRO A 95 33.39 2.93 29.55
C PRO A 95 31.93 3.36 29.31
N GLU A 96 31.57 4.57 29.72
CA GLU A 96 30.23 5.14 29.55
C GLU A 96 29.91 5.38 28.07
N GLN A 97 30.87 5.95 27.33
CA GLN A 97 30.73 6.18 25.88
C GLN A 97 30.56 4.88 25.12
N ARG A 98 31.32 3.83 25.47
CA ARG A 98 31.16 2.49 24.88
C ARG A 98 29.79 1.90 25.19
N LYS A 99 29.32 2.03 26.44
CA LYS A 99 27.99 1.54 26.84
C LYS A 99 26.88 2.22 26.05
N MET A 100 26.95 3.55 25.89
CA MET A 100 25.98 4.30 25.09
C MET A 100 26.03 3.90 23.61
N MET A 101 27.21 3.77 23.03
CA MET A 101 27.38 3.37 21.63
C MET A 101 26.80 1.97 21.37
N ARG A 102 27.07 1.00 22.26
CA ARG A 102 26.46 -0.34 22.18
C ARG A 102 24.95 -0.29 22.26
N LYS A 103 24.40 0.50 23.19
CA LYS A 103 22.94 0.70 23.27
C LYS A 103 22.37 1.21 21.94
N HIS A 104 23.00 2.19 21.31
CA HIS A 104 22.54 2.72 20.02
C HIS A 104 22.67 1.71 18.88
N ILE A 105 23.73 0.90 18.86
CA ILE A 105 23.88 -0.21 17.90
C ILE A 105 22.74 -1.22 18.08
N ASP A 106 22.45 -1.63 19.33
CA ASP A 106 21.40 -2.61 19.62
C ASP A 106 20.01 -2.08 19.26
N GLU A 107 19.74 -0.82 19.56
CA GLU A 107 18.49 -0.14 19.21
C GLU A 107 18.32 -0.06 17.68
N LEU A 108 19.35 0.39 16.95
CA LEU A 108 19.32 0.42 15.49
C LEU A 108 19.10 -0.97 14.89
N LYS A 109 19.77 -2.01 15.41
CA LYS A 109 19.56 -3.40 14.99
C LYS A 109 18.13 -3.87 15.17
N SER A 110 17.50 -3.55 16.31
CA SER A 110 16.10 -3.93 16.52
C SER A 110 15.17 -3.29 15.50
N LEU A 111 15.40 -2.02 15.16
CA LEU A 111 14.57 -1.27 14.21
C LEU A 111 14.82 -1.66 12.75
N THR A 112 15.98 -2.23 12.40
CA THR A 112 16.30 -2.62 11.01
C THR A 112 16.11 -4.11 10.73
N ASN A 113 16.06 -4.97 11.76
CA ASN A 113 15.90 -6.42 11.61
C ASN A 113 14.43 -6.91 11.65
N GLU A 114 13.46 -6.07 12.01
CA GLU A 114 12.03 -6.48 12.07
C GLU A 114 11.43 -6.86 10.70
N ASP A 115 12.13 -6.60 9.58
CA ASP A 115 11.64 -6.82 8.21
C ASP A 115 12.48 -7.82 7.37
N SER A 116 13.33 -8.66 7.97
CA SER A 116 14.10 -9.72 7.24
C SER A 116 13.43 -11.09 7.25
#